data_AF-A0A7S0R1A0-F1
#
_entry.id   AF-A0A7S0R1A0-F1
#
_cell.length_a   1.000
_cell.length_b   1.000
_cell.length_c   1.000
_cell.angle_alpha   90.00
_cell.angle_beta   90.00
_cell.angle_gamma   90.00
#
_symmetry.space_group_name_H-M   'P 1'
#
loop_
_entity.id
_entity.type
_entity.pdbx_description
1 polymer ?
#
loop_
_entity_poly.entity_id
_entity_poly.type
_entity_poly.pdbx_seq_one_letter_code
_entity_poly.pdbx_strand_id
1 'polypeptide(L)'
;LALPPAFLQELLETAPNQLPLALELGPSRAAPFGPGGVPWLVSWGGAHSSGPDMEVPAALAECMGLVNGQIVSIRVVPNLPDAIMVEVEPVNVDDWEMIELNAEYMESQMLNQVGAVHVGQYLP
;
A
#
# COMPACT_ATOMS: atom_id res chain seq x y z
N LEU A 1 -2.08 4.47 5.38
CA LEU A 1 -2.29 3.24 6.16
C LEU A 1 -1.97 3.53 7.61
N ALA A 2 -2.89 3.26 8.54
CA ALA A 2 -2.66 3.45 9.97
C ALA A 2 -2.85 2.10 10.69
N LEU A 3 -1.86 1.67 11.47
CA LEU A 3 -1.85 0.36 12.10
C LEU A 3 -2.34 0.41 13.56
N PRO A 4 -2.94 -0.67 14.09
CA PRO A 4 -3.37 -0.74 15.48
C PRO A 4 -2.22 -0.56 16.47
N PRO A 5 -2.38 0.20 17.56
CA PRO A 5 -1.32 0.39 18.56
C PRO A 5 -0.75 -0.92 19.13
N ALA A 6 -1.58 -1.95 19.32
CA ALA A 6 -1.14 -3.25 19.81
C ALA A 6 -0.14 -3.93 18.85
N PHE A 7 -0.36 -3.79 17.53
CA PHE A 7 0.53 -4.34 16.51
C PHE A 7 1.84 -3.55 16.41
N LEU A 8 1.79 -2.23 16.63
CA LEU A 8 2.98 -1.38 16.59
C LEU A 8 4.02 -1.76 17.63
N GLN A 9 3.59 -2.18 18.82
CA GLN A 9 4.51 -2.58 19.88
C GLN A 9 5.36 -3.79 19.45
N GLU A 10 4.72 -4.83 18.88
CA GLU A 10 5.40 -6.02 18.35
C GLU A 10 6.31 -5.68 17.15
N LEU A 11 5.82 -4.79 16.26
CA LEU A 11 6.55 -4.37 15.07
C LEU A 11 7.83 -3.59 15.41
N LEU A 12 7.75 -2.64 16.34
CA LEU A 12 8.88 -1.79 16.75
C LEU A 12 9.93 -2.57 17.55
N GLU A 13 9.55 -3.63 18.26
CA GLU A 13 10.50 -4.56 18.88
C GLU A 13 11.29 -5.35 17.83
N THR A 14 10.67 -5.66 16.70
CA THR A 14 11.27 -6.48 15.63
C THR A 14 12.10 -5.66 14.64
N ALA A 15 11.71 -4.41 14.37
CA ALA A 15 12.38 -3.52 13.41
C ALA A 15 12.50 -2.07 13.95
N PRO A 16 13.28 -1.84 15.03
CA PRO A 16 13.44 -0.51 15.59
C PRO A 16 14.16 0.42 14.59
N ASN A 17 13.57 1.59 14.33
CA ASN A 17 14.14 2.70 13.56
C ASN A 17 14.32 2.53 12.03
N GLN A 18 13.55 1.68 11.37
CA GLN A 18 13.51 1.64 9.90
C GLN A 18 12.16 2.13 9.39
N LEU A 19 12.00 3.45 9.24
CA LEU A 19 10.83 4.01 8.54
C LEU A 19 11.26 4.63 7.21
N PRO A 20 10.45 4.51 6.15
CA PRO A 20 9.21 3.73 6.09
C PRO A 20 9.47 2.21 6.08
N LEU A 21 8.50 1.42 6.57
CA LEU A 21 8.54 -0.05 6.46
C LEU A 21 7.78 -0.51 5.22
N ALA A 22 8.35 -1.46 4.47
CA ALA A 22 7.62 -2.19 3.46
C ALA A 22 6.78 -3.30 4.11
N LEU A 23 5.49 -3.31 3.81
CA LEU A 23 4.53 -4.26 4.30
C LEU A 23 3.85 -4.98 3.14
N GLU A 24 3.74 -6.29 3.26
CA GLU A 24 2.93 -7.13 2.41
C GLU A 24 1.56 -7.32 3.06
N LEU A 25 0.50 -6.96 2.32
CA LEU A 25 -0.89 -7.20 2.69
C LEU A 25 -1.42 -8.35 1.84
N GLY A 26 -2.02 -9.34 2.51
CA GLY A 26 -2.55 -10.53 1.86
C GLY A 26 -3.87 -10.99 2.50
N PRO A 27 -4.54 -11.99 1.90
CA PRO A 27 -5.77 -12.50 2.45
C PRO A 27 -5.49 -13.38 3.67
N SER A 28 -6.27 -13.22 4.74
CA SER A 28 -6.12 -14.06 5.95
C SER A 28 -6.48 -15.53 5.73
N ARG A 29 -7.29 -15.82 4.69
CA ARG A 29 -7.69 -17.16 4.25
C ARG A 29 -7.55 -17.26 2.73
N ALA A 30 -7.61 -18.46 2.15
CA ALA A 30 -7.52 -18.68 0.69
C ALA A 30 -8.72 -18.08 -0.08
N ALA A 31 -8.86 -16.77 -0.04
CA ALA A 31 -9.73 -15.96 -0.86
C ALA A 31 -8.84 -15.15 -1.82
N PRO A 32 -9.29 -14.91 -3.06
CA PRO A 32 -8.58 -14.00 -3.96
C PRO A 32 -8.46 -12.62 -3.30
N PHE A 33 -7.25 -12.08 -3.31
CA PHE A 33 -6.92 -10.76 -2.76
C PHE A 33 -6.45 -9.87 -3.89
N GLY A 34 -7.14 -8.74 -4.08
CA GLY A 34 -6.93 -7.87 -5.22
C GLY A 34 -7.15 -8.53 -6.59
N PRO A 35 -7.02 -7.74 -7.66
CA PRO A 35 -6.99 -8.25 -9.02
C PRO A 35 -5.78 -9.17 -9.20
N GLY A 36 -6.03 -10.45 -9.52
CA GLY A 36 -4.98 -11.44 -9.81
C GLY A 36 -4.49 -12.29 -8.64
N GLY A 37 -4.95 -12.06 -7.40
CA GLY A 37 -4.60 -12.90 -6.25
C GLY A 37 -3.15 -12.75 -5.77
N VAL A 38 -2.49 -11.66 -6.16
CA VAL A 38 -1.14 -11.30 -5.70
C VAL A 38 -1.19 -10.51 -4.39
N PRO A 39 -0.21 -10.70 -3.50
CA PRO A 39 -0.10 -9.87 -2.31
C PRO A 39 0.20 -8.42 -2.70
N TRP A 40 -0.32 -7.48 -1.91
CA TRP A 40 -0.15 -6.06 -2.13
C TRP A 40 1.03 -5.53 -1.34
N LEU A 41 1.91 -4.77 -1.99
CA LEU A 41 3.03 -4.15 -1.34
C LEU A 41 2.70 -2.69 -1.03
N VAL A 42 2.85 -2.30 0.23
CA VAL A 42 2.59 -0.93 0.69
C VAL A 42 3.70 -0.47 1.62
N SER A 43 3.98 0.83 1.63
CA SER A 43 4.87 1.45 2.61
C SER A 43 4.07 1.99 3.79
N TRP A 44 4.56 1.76 5.01
CA TRP A 44 4.01 2.34 6.23
C TRP A 44 4.99 3.33 6.86
N GLY A 45 4.52 4.57 7.02
CA GLY A 45 5.34 5.69 7.50
C GLY A 45 5.19 6.02 8.99
N GLY A 46 4.61 5.14 9.81
CA GLY A 46 4.49 5.38 11.26
C GLY A 46 3.10 5.75 11.76
N ALA A 47 2.10 5.87 10.89
CA ALA A 47 0.74 6.24 11.31
C ALA A 47 0.06 5.14 12.15
N HIS A 48 -0.66 5.53 13.19
CA HIS A 48 -1.41 4.62 14.06
C HIS A 48 -2.91 4.87 13.93
N SER A 49 -3.72 3.83 14.02
CA SER A 49 -5.18 3.98 14.05
C SER A 49 -5.65 4.46 15.43
N SER A 50 -6.91 4.91 15.51
CA SER A 50 -7.52 5.30 16.81
C SER A 50 -8.12 4.11 17.56
N GLY A 51 -8.32 2.98 16.87
CA GLY A 51 -8.99 1.79 17.38
C GLY A 51 -8.11 0.54 17.34
N PRO A 52 -8.73 -0.64 17.56
CA PRO A 52 -8.04 -1.93 17.48
C PRO A 52 -7.81 -2.40 16.04
N ASP A 53 -8.45 -1.76 15.07
CA ASP A 53 -8.45 -2.15 13.66
C ASP A 53 -7.49 -1.27 12.84
N MET A 54 -7.01 -1.82 11.73
CA MET A 54 -6.19 -1.09 10.77
C MET A 54 -7.07 -0.17 9.92
N GLU A 55 -6.60 1.06 9.69
CA GLU A 55 -7.29 2.04 8.86
C GLU A 55 -6.56 2.19 7.51
N VAL A 56 -7.31 2.02 6.41
CA VAL A 56 -6.81 2.12 5.03
C VAL A 56 -7.53 3.28 4.34
N PRO A 57 -6.83 4.13 3.57
CA PRO A 57 -7.50 5.12 2.71
C PRO A 57 -8.52 4.45 1.79
N ALA A 58 -9.69 5.06 1.62
CA ALA A 58 -10.79 4.46 0.86
C ALA A 58 -10.41 4.10 -0.59
N ALA A 59 -9.72 5.00 -1.29
CA ALA A 59 -9.26 4.76 -2.67
C ALA A 59 -8.27 3.57 -2.76
N LEU A 60 -7.33 3.47 -1.81
CA LEU A 60 -6.42 2.33 -1.74
C LEU A 60 -7.17 1.02 -1.45
N ALA A 61 -8.14 1.04 -0.52
CA ALA A 61 -8.97 -0.11 -0.22
C ALA A 61 -9.78 -0.58 -1.45
N GLU A 62 -10.29 0.36 -2.26
CA GLU A 62 -10.99 0.06 -3.51
C GLU A 62 -10.07 -0.59 -4.54
N CYS A 63 -8.87 -0.06 -4.77
CA CYS A 63 -7.87 -0.68 -5.65
C CYS A 63 -7.53 -2.12 -5.21
N MET A 64 -7.46 -2.34 -3.89
CA MET A 64 -7.21 -3.66 -3.28
C MET A 64 -8.41 -4.61 -3.31
N GLY A 65 -9.62 -4.11 -3.58
CA GLY A 65 -10.87 -4.86 -3.43
C GLY A 65 -11.19 -5.23 -1.97
N LEU A 66 -10.73 -4.41 -1.01
CA LEU A 66 -11.00 -4.60 0.42
C LEU A 66 -12.39 -4.09 0.79
N VAL A 67 -13.09 -4.87 1.62
CA VAL A 67 -14.31 -4.42 2.29
C VAL A 67 -14.07 -4.13 3.77
N ASN A 68 -14.83 -3.20 4.34
CA ASN A 68 -14.71 -2.90 5.76
C ASN A 68 -14.96 -4.15 6.63
N GLY A 69 -14.15 -4.34 7.66
CA GLY A 69 -14.18 -5.53 8.53
C GLY A 69 -13.55 -6.79 7.91
N GLN A 70 -12.97 -6.71 6.71
CA GLN A 70 -12.23 -7.82 6.12
C GLN A 70 -10.95 -8.10 6.89
N ILE A 71 -10.72 -9.37 7.23
CA ILE A 71 -9.49 -9.80 7.89
C ILE A 71 -8.38 -9.99 6.84
N VAL A 72 -7.26 -9.32 7.06
CA VAL A 72 -6.07 -9.38 6.21
C VAL A 72 -4.86 -9.84 7.01
N SER A 73 -3.89 -10.45 6.34
CA SER A 73 -2.57 -10.72 6.91
C SER A 73 -1.63 -9.57 6.59
N ILE A 74 -0.79 -9.19 7.56
CA ILE A 74 0.27 -8.19 7.40
C ILE A 74 1.61 -8.88 7.65
N ARG A 75 2.58 -8.67 6.77
CA ARG A 75 3.96 -9.16 6.93
C ARG A 75 4.94 -8.03 6.63
N VAL A 76 5.96 -7.88 7.47
CA VAL A 76 7.09 -6.98 7.18
C VAL A 76 7.97 -7.60 6.09
N VAL A 77 8.31 -6.82 5.08
CA VAL A 77 9.23 -7.22 4.01
C VAL A 77 10.60 -6.58 4.28
N PRO A 78 11.57 -7.33 4.85
CA PRO A 78 12.89 -6.79 5.11
C PRO A 78 13.71 -6.68 3.81
N ASN A 79 14.63 -5.71 3.77
CA ASN A 79 15.61 -5.54 2.69
C ASN A 79 14.97 -5.41 1.29
N LEU A 80 13.87 -4.66 1.18
CA LEU A 80 13.28 -4.33 -0.12
C LEU A 80 14.29 -3.49 -0.93
N PRO A 81 14.64 -3.88 -2.18
CA PRO A 81 15.58 -3.13 -3.00
C PRO A 81 14.97 -1.80 -3.47
N ASP A 82 15.81 -0.79 -3.63
CA ASP A 82 15.39 0.49 -4.21
C ASP A 82 15.03 0.31 -5.69
N ALA A 83 13.88 0.84 -6.08
CA ALA A 83 13.47 0.89 -7.48
C ALA A 83 14.28 1.97 -8.21
N ILE A 84 14.90 1.59 -9.34
CA ILE A 84 15.65 2.53 -10.20
C ILE A 84 14.70 3.24 -11.17
N MET A 85 13.67 2.52 -11.63
CA MET A 85 12.66 2.98 -12.57
C MET A 85 11.36 2.23 -12.30
N VAL A 86 10.26 2.95 -12.34
CA VAL A 86 8.90 2.40 -12.23
C VAL A 86 8.11 2.92 -13.42
N GLU A 87 7.54 2.00 -14.19
CA GLU A 87 6.61 2.33 -15.27
C GLU A 87 5.19 2.13 -14.76
N VAL A 88 4.35 3.13 -14.98
CA VAL A 88 2.92 3.10 -14.67
C VAL A 88 2.13 3.41 -15.93
N GLU A 89 0.96 2.79 -16.04
CA GLU A 89 0.02 3.07 -17.12
C GLU A 89 -1.33 3.49 -16.52
N PRO A 90 -2.00 4.49 -17.11
CA PRO A 90 -3.37 4.83 -16.76
C PRO A 90 -4.31 3.65 -17.03
N VAL A 91 -5.30 3.47 -16.17
CA VAL A 91 -6.20 2.31 -16.23
C VAL A 91 -7.28 2.52 -17.31
N ASN A 92 -7.74 3.75 -17.49
CA ASN A 92 -8.78 4.11 -18.45
C ASN A 92 -8.49 5.46 -19.15
N VAL A 93 -9.43 5.87 -20.01
CA VAL A 93 -9.30 7.12 -20.80
C VAL A 93 -9.34 8.37 -19.91
N ASP A 94 -10.14 8.36 -18.84
CA ASP A 94 -10.24 9.49 -17.93
C ASP A 94 -8.91 9.68 -17.17
N ASP A 95 -8.25 8.58 -16.79
CA ASP A 95 -6.91 8.62 -16.19
C ASP A 95 -5.86 9.17 -17.18
N TRP A 96 -5.98 8.81 -18.45
CA TRP A 96 -5.13 9.35 -19.52
C TRP A 96 -5.27 10.86 -19.63
N GLU A 97 -6.50 11.39 -19.66
CA GLU A 97 -6.76 12.83 -19.72
C GLU A 97 -6.15 13.56 -18.51
N MET A 98 -6.23 12.97 -17.32
CA MET A 98 -5.63 13.56 -16.11
C MET A 98 -4.10 13.63 -16.18
N ILE A 99 -3.46 12.57 -16.67
CA ILE A 99 -2.00 12.51 -16.84
C ILE A 99 -1.53 13.51 -17.90
N GLU A 100 -2.21 13.60 -19.04
CA GLU A 100 -1.84 14.55 -20.10
C GLU A 100 -1.86 16.01 -19.62
N LEU A 101 -2.79 16.36 -18.72
CA LEU A 101 -2.91 17.71 -18.18
C LEU A 101 -1.93 18.01 -17.04
N ASN A 102 -1.51 17.00 -16.26
CA ASN A 102 -0.82 17.21 -14.98
C ASN A 102 0.33 16.22 -14.68
N ALA A 103 1.01 15.68 -15.70
CA ALA A 103 2.02 14.63 -15.54
C ALA A 103 3.06 14.88 -14.42
N GLU A 104 3.70 16.06 -14.39
CA GLU A 104 4.70 16.40 -13.37
C GLU A 104 4.09 16.43 -11.94
N TYR A 105 2.87 16.95 -11.82
CA TYR A 105 2.17 16.97 -10.54
C TYR A 105 1.84 15.56 -10.09
N MET A 106 1.34 14.71 -11.00
CA MET A 106 1.01 13.31 -10.69
C MET A 106 2.25 12.51 -10.29
N GLU A 107 3.38 12.67 -10.99
CA GLU A 107 4.65 12.06 -10.61
C GLU A 107 5.07 12.50 -9.20
N SER A 108 4.98 13.80 -8.91
CA SER A 108 5.29 14.31 -7.58
C SER A 108 4.37 13.71 -6.49
N GLN A 109 3.08 13.52 -6.78
CA GLN A 109 2.15 12.93 -5.83
C GLN A 109 2.45 11.44 -5.61
N MET A 110 2.74 10.70 -6.68
CA MET A 110 3.14 9.30 -6.59
C MET A 110 4.39 9.13 -5.73
N LEU A 111 5.45 9.91 -5.97
CA LEU A 111 6.69 9.86 -5.19
C LEU A 111 6.48 10.22 -3.70
N ASN A 112 5.52 11.09 -3.40
CA ASN A 112 5.22 11.49 -2.03
C ASN A 112 4.33 10.50 -1.27
N GLN A 113 3.48 9.75 -1.98
CA GLN A 113 2.47 8.90 -1.36
C GLN A 113 2.80 7.40 -1.43
N VAL A 114 3.61 6.97 -2.39
CA VAL A 114 3.90 5.57 -2.69
C VAL A 114 5.38 5.28 -2.39
N GLY A 115 5.65 4.57 -1.29
CA GLY A 115 7.00 4.17 -0.90
C GLY A 115 7.36 2.72 -1.22
N ALA A 116 6.43 1.92 -1.73
CA ALA A 116 6.66 0.55 -2.16
C ALA A 116 5.65 0.14 -3.23
N VAL A 117 6.09 -0.64 -4.21
CA VAL A 117 5.26 -1.08 -5.35
C VAL A 117 5.57 -2.50 -5.75
N HIS A 118 4.58 -3.17 -6.34
CA HIS A 118 4.72 -4.47 -6.99
C HIS A 118 4.23 -4.38 -8.44
N VAL A 119 4.83 -5.16 -9.34
CA VAL A 119 4.41 -5.20 -10.75
C VAL A 119 2.95 -5.66 -10.85
N GLY A 120 2.13 -4.92 -11.61
CA GLY A 120 0.70 -5.20 -11.77
C GLY A 120 -0.18 -4.72 -10.62
N GLN A 121 0.36 -3.98 -9.65
CA GLN A 121 -0.42 -3.35 -8.58
C GLN A 121 -1.08 -2.07 -9.09
N TYR A 122 -2.37 -1.89 -8.78
CA TYR A 122 -3.08 -0.64 -9.04
C TYR A 122 -2.75 0.40 -7.97
N LEU A 123 -2.63 1.66 -8.39
CA LEU A 123 -2.39 2.80 -7.50
C LEU A 123 -3.56 3.78 -7.62
N PRO A 124 -4.08 4.31 -6.51
CA PRO A 124 -5.14 5.31 -6.51
C PRO A 124 -4.65 6.71 -6.90
#